data_AF-A0A8C3V172-F1
#
_entry.id   AF-A0A8C3V172-F1
#
_cell.length_a   1.000
_cell.length_b   1.000
_cell.length_c   1.000
_cell.angle_alpha   90.00
_cell.angle_beta   90.00
_cell.angle_gamma   90.00
#
_symmetry.space_group_name_H-M   'P 1'
#
loop_
_entity.id
_entity.type
_entity.pdbx_description
1 polymer ?
#
loop_
_entity_poly.entity_id
_entity_poly.type
_entity_poly.pdbx_seq_one_letter_code
_entity_poly.pdbx_strand_id
1 'polypeptide(L)'
;MAGYWDGPEGEQCPQRTWLATRVGAAAGLVGAAYRIILLRPGSALAALQTAAADSVTMATLGAVFGLSTCLSAQVREEPEDPLNYFIGGCAAGAVLGVRAHSYLTGTTACLGLGITAALMKIGNKEGWRLMGPPKL
;
A
#
# COMPACT_ATOMS: atom_id res chain seq x y z
N MET A 1 -0.38 -0.98 -12.59
CA MET A 1 -1.65 -0.48 -12.03
C MET A 1 -2.73 -0.27 -13.11
N ALA A 2 -2.65 -0.93 -14.28
CA ALA A 2 -3.80 -0.99 -15.19
C ALA A 2 -4.96 -1.71 -14.47
N GLY A 3 -6.19 -1.20 -14.55
CA GLY A 3 -7.34 -1.78 -13.86
C GLY A 3 -7.63 -1.23 -12.47
N TYR A 4 -6.69 -0.55 -11.78
CA TYR A 4 -6.94 -0.04 -10.42
C TYR A 4 -7.72 1.28 -10.43
N TRP A 5 -7.37 2.16 -11.35
CA TRP A 5 -7.99 3.48 -11.52
C TRP A 5 -9.21 3.47 -12.45
N ASP A 6 -9.57 2.29 -12.97
CA ASP A 6 -10.68 2.15 -13.91
C ASP A 6 -12.00 2.02 -13.11
N GLY A 7 -12.96 2.90 -13.41
CA GLY A 7 -14.29 2.97 -12.77
C GLY A 7 -14.38 3.85 -11.52
N PRO A 8 -15.59 4.09 -11.00
CA PRO A 8 -15.80 4.87 -9.78
C PRO A 8 -15.23 4.15 -8.56
N GLU A 9 -14.71 4.91 -7.59
CA GLU A 9 -14.28 4.37 -6.30
C GLU A 9 -15.49 3.88 -5.48
N GLY A 10 -15.28 2.88 -4.62
CA GLY A 10 -16.37 2.24 -3.88
C GLY A 10 -17.03 1.05 -4.58
N GLU A 11 -16.79 0.89 -5.89
CA GLU A 11 -17.22 -0.29 -6.66
C GLU A 11 -16.10 -1.32 -6.80
N GLN A 12 -16.46 -2.59 -7.00
CA GLN A 12 -15.53 -3.71 -7.25
C GLN A 12 -14.41 -3.82 -6.18
N CYS A 13 -14.74 -3.61 -4.91
CA CYS A 13 -13.78 -3.66 -3.79
C CYS A 13 -12.88 -4.90 -3.79
N PRO A 14 -13.37 -6.14 -4.06
CA PRO A 14 -12.51 -7.32 -4.06
C PRO A 14 -11.40 -7.22 -5.11
N GLN A 15 -11.71 -6.68 -6.29
CA GLN A 15 -10.75 -6.57 -7.39
C GLN A 15 -9.69 -5.49 -7.10
N ARG A 16 -10.11 -4.31 -6.61
CA ARG A 16 -9.17 -3.23 -6.23
C ARG A 16 -8.28 -3.65 -5.06
N THR A 17 -8.85 -4.32 -4.06
CA THR A 17 -8.11 -4.90 -2.94
C THR A 17 -7.10 -5.94 -3.43
N TRP A 18 -7.51 -6.84 -4.31
CA TRP A 18 -6.62 -7.85 -4.88
C TRP A 18 -5.46 -7.22 -5.65
N LEU A 19 -5.73 -6.20 -6.46
CA LEU A 19 -4.70 -5.46 -7.19
C LEU A 19 -3.72 -4.77 -6.23
N ALA A 20 -4.21 -4.09 -5.20
CA ALA A 20 -3.37 -3.45 -4.18
C ALA A 20 -2.53 -4.48 -3.40
N THR A 21 -3.13 -5.61 -3.02
CA THR A 21 -2.45 -6.75 -2.37
C THR A 21 -1.30 -7.28 -3.24
N ARG A 22 -1.53 -7.47 -4.55
CA ARG A 22 -0.49 -7.95 -5.48
C ARG A 22 0.67 -6.97 -5.60
N VAL A 23 0.38 -5.67 -5.67
CA VAL A 23 1.42 -4.63 -5.69
C VAL A 23 2.21 -4.65 -4.38
N GLY A 24 1.54 -4.76 -3.24
CA GLY A 24 2.17 -4.91 -1.93
C GLY A 24 3.08 -6.15 -1.87
N ALA A 25 2.58 -7.32 -2.29
CA ALA A 25 3.35 -8.56 -2.32
C ALA A 25 4.60 -8.43 -3.21
N ALA A 26 4.47 -7.83 -4.38
CA ALA A 26 5.59 -7.59 -5.29
C ALA A 26 6.64 -6.66 -4.66
N ALA A 27 6.21 -5.58 -4.01
CA ALA A 27 7.12 -4.68 -3.28
C ALA A 27 7.83 -5.40 -2.12
N GLY A 28 7.11 -6.27 -1.39
CA GLY A 28 7.69 -7.10 -0.34
C GLY A 28 8.74 -8.08 -0.84
N LEU A 29 8.52 -8.73 -1.99
CA LEU A 29 9.51 -9.61 -2.61
C LEU A 29 10.77 -8.86 -3.04
N VAL A 30 10.62 -7.67 -3.63
CA VAL A 30 11.75 -6.81 -3.99
C VAL A 30 12.53 -6.39 -2.74
N GLY A 31 11.83 -5.96 -1.69
CA GLY A 31 12.44 -5.62 -0.40
C GLY A 31 13.19 -6.79 0.22
N ALA A 32 12.60 -7.98 0.21
CA ALA A 32 13.23 -9.20 0.68
C ALA A 32 14.48 -9.56 -0.12
N ALA A 33 14.46 -9.40 -1.45
CA ALA A 33 15.61 -9.67 -2.30
C ALA A 33 16.80 -8.78 -1.90
N TYR A 34 16.58 -7.47 -1.73
CA TYR A 34 17.62 -6.56 -1.24
C TYR A 34 18.11 -6.95 0.15
N ARG A 35 17.19 -7.28 1.07
CA ARG A 35 17.54 -7.70 2.42
C ARG A 35 18.42 -8.95 2.43
N ILE A 36 18.09 -9.96 1.63
CA ILE A 36 18.87 -11.20 1.53
C ILE A 36 20.26 -10.94 0.95
N ILE A 37 20.36 -10.10 -0.09
CA ILE A 37 21.63 -9.77 -0.74
C ILE A 37 22.55 -9.00 0.21
N LEU A 38 22.01 -7.99 0.92
CA LEU A 38 22.80 -7.10 1.76
C LEU A 38 23.16 -7.68 3.12
N LEU A 39 22.25 -8.42 3.75
CA LEU A 39 22.43 -8.92 5.13
C LEU A 39 22.83 -10.41 5.21
N ARG A 40 22.96 -11.10 4.06
CA ARG A 40 23.34 -12.52 3.90
C ARG A 40 22.89 -13.45 5.05
N PRO A 41 21.71 -14.08 4.95
CA PRO A 41 21.23 -14.99 5.98
C PRO A 41 22.15 -16.22 6.12
N GLY A 42 22.26 -16.74 7.34
CA GLY A 42 23.11 -17.91 7.64
C GLY A 42 22.65 -19.23 7.02
N SER A 43 21.44 -19.28 6.44
CA SER A 43 20.90 -20.46 5.76
C SER A 43 19.86 -20.12 4.69
N ALA A 44 19.66 -21.03 3.74
CA ALA A 44 18.63 -20.89 2.71
C ALA A 44 17.20 -20.88 3.28
N LEU A 45 16.95 -21.65 4.35
CA LEU A 45 15.65 -21.66 5.02
C LEU A 45 15.34 -20.31 5.70
N ALA A 46 16.33 -19.69 6.33
CA ALA A 46 16.17 -18.37 6.92
C ALA A 46 15.90 -17.29 5.86
N ALA A 47 16.53 -17.41 4.69
CA ALA A 47 16.27 -16.53 3.54
C ALA A 47 14.80 -16.66 3.09
N LEU A 48 14.32 -17.89 2.92
CA LEU A 48 12.94 -18.16 2.50
C LEU A 48 11.93 -17.66 3.52
N GLN A 49 12.16 -17.90 4.81
CA GLN A 49 11.29 -17.41 5.89
C GLN A 49 11.22 -15.89 5.92
N THR A 50 12.36 -15.21 5.73
CA THR A 50 12.41 -13.75 5.67
C THR A 50 11.64 -13.22 4.47
N ALA A 51 11.87 -13.80 3.29
CA ALA A 51 11.15 -13.40 2.08
C ALA A 51 9.64 -13.62 2.20
N ALA A 52 9.22 -14.75 2.75
CA ALA A 52 7.81 -15.03 2.99
C ALA A 52 7.19 -14.03 3.99
N ALA A 53 7.87 -13.78 5.12
CA ALA A 53 7.38 -12.86 6.14
C ALA A 53 7.26 -11.42 5.62
N ASP A 54 8.27 -10.92 4.90
CA ASP A 54 8.28 -9.57 4.34
C ASP A 54 7.20 -9.43 3.25
N SER A 55 7.06 -10.42 2.37
CA SER A 55 6.06 -10.42 1.30
C SER A 55 4.63 -10.48 1.84
N VAL A 56 4.37 -11.37 2.82
CA VAL A 56 3.05 -11.45 3.46
C VAL A 56 2.73 -10.14 4.18
N THR A 57 3.70 -9.55 4.87
CA THR A 57 3.48 -8.27 5.55
C THR A 57 3.08 -7.19 4.55
N MET A 58 3.86 -6.98 3.48
CA MET A 58 3.53 -5.95 2.49
C MET A 58 2.23 -6.26 1.72
N ALA A 59 1.92 -7.53 1.47
CA ALA A 59 0.64 -7.95 0.90
C ALA A 59 -0.53 -7.57 1.83
N THR A 60 -0.41 -7.83 3.13
CA THR A 60 -1.44 -7.46 4.11
C THR A 60 -1.67 -5.95 4.17
N LEU A 61 -0.60 -5.14 4.06
CA LEU A 61 -0.74 -3.68 3.99
C LEU A 61 -1.52 -3.25 2.75
N GLY A 62 -1.22 -3.82 1.58
CA GLY A 62 -1.95 -3.55 0.35
C GLY A 62 -3.43 -3.98 0.43
N ALA A 63 -3.71 -5.11 1.08
CA ALA A 63 -5.07 -5.60 1.29
C ALA A 63 -5.87 -4.68 2.21
N VAL A 64 -5.30 -4.33 3.37
CA VAL A 64 -5.93 -3.42 4.34
C VAL A 64 -6.17 -2.07 3.72
N PHE A 65 -5.19 -1.53 2.99
CA PHE A 65 -5.34 -0.29 2.22
C PHE A 65 -6.53 -0.38 1.25
N GLY A 66 -6.57 -1.38 0.36
CA GLY A 66 -7.64 -1.49 -0.63
C GLY A 66 -9.04 -1.68 -0.05
N LEU A 67 -9.16 -2.44 1.05
CA LEU A 67 -10.44 -2.64 1.73
C LEU A 67 -10.92 -1.36 2.41
N SER A 68 -10.02 -0.68 3.13
CA SER A 68 -10.36 0.52 3.90
C SER A 68 -10.66 1.71 3.00
N THR A 69 -9.95 1.89 1.87
CA THR A 69 -10.32 2.92 0.89
C THR A 69 -11.69 2.63 0.28
N CYS A 70 -12.00 1.37 -0.05
CA CYS A 70 -13.29 1.02 -0.62
C CYS A 70 -14.45 1.18 0.38
N LEU A 71 -14.25 0.74 1.62
CA LEU A 71 -15.26 0.86 2.68
C LEU A 71 -15.50 2.32 3.06
N SER A 72 -14.45 3.13 3.17
CA SER A 72 -14.61 4.57 3.44
C SER A 72 -15.31 5.29 2.30
N ALA A 73 -15.02 4.95 1.05
CA ALA A 73 -15.74 5.48 -0.12
C ALA A 73 -17.23 5.11 -0.10
N GLN A 74 -17.59 3.88 0.27
CA GLN A 74 -18.99 3.46 0.37
C GLN A 74 -19.73 4.12 1.53
N VAL A 75 -19.12 4.16 2.72
CA VAL A 75 -19.76 4.71 3.93
C VAL A 75 -19.98 6.21 3.84
N ARG A 76 -19.07 6.93 3.16
CA ARG A 76 -19.15 8.39 3.04
C ARG A 76 -19.91 8.86 1.81
N GLU A 77 -20.25 7.95 0.90
CA GLU A 77 -20.89 8.27 -0.40
C GLU A 77 -20.11 9.31 -1.24
N GLU A 78 -18.84 9.53 -0.89
CA GLU A 78 -17.92 10.49 -1.50
C GLU A 78 -16.74 9.74 -2.13
N PRO A 79 -16.93 9.08 -3.28
CA PRO A 79 -15.94 8.16 -3.86
C PRO A 79 -14.64 8.86 -4.23
N GLU A 80 -14.73 10.12 -4.64
CA GLU A 80 -13.58 10.87 -5.11
C GLU A 80 -12.75 11.48 -3.98
N ASP A 81 -13.19 11.54 -2.73
CA ASP A 81 -12.46 12.27 -1.69
C ASP A 81 -11.07 11.65 -1.36
N PRO A 82 -9.96 12.43 -1.46
CA PRO A 82 -8.62 11.99 -1.04
C PRO A 82 -8.53 11.51 0.42
N LEU A 83 -9.46 11.93 1.28
CA LEU A 83 -9.50 11.51 2.67
C LEU A 83 -9.76 10.00 2.80
N ASN A 84 -10.45 9.36 1.85
CA ASN A 84 -10.62 7.90 1.82
C ASN A 84 -9.27 7.18 1.68
N TYR A 85 -8.37 7.74 0.86
CA TYR A 85 -7.00 7.24 0.69
C TYR A 85 -6.14 7.50 1.93
N PHE A 86 -6.36 8.62 2.62
CA PHE A 86 -5.72 8.90 3.90
C PHE A 86 -6.11 7.87 4.96
N ILE A 87 -7.40 7.58 5.10
CA ILE A 87 -7.91 6.56 6.03
C ILE A 87 -7.28 5.20 5.70
N GLY A 88 -7.23 4.84 4.43
CA GLY A 88 -6.66 3.55 4.06
C GLY A 88 -5.16 3.45 4.28
N GLY A 89 -4.42 4.52 4.00
CA GLY A 89 -2.99 4.60 4.32
C GLY A 89 -2.74 4.54 5.83
N CYS A 90 -3.61 5.19 6.63
CA CYS A 90 -3.52 5.14 8.08
C CYS A 90 -3.82 3.74 8.64
N ALA A 91 -4.85 3.06 8.11
CA ALA A 91 -5.19 1.69 8.49
C ALA A 91 -4.04 0.72 8.19
N ALA A 92 -3.43 0.83 7.00
CA ALA A 92 -2.23 0.07 6.67
C ALA A 92 -1.07 0.41 7.62
N GLY A 93 -0.81 1.69 7.88
CA GLY A 93 0.23 2.13 8.82
C GLY A 93 0.05 1.60 10.25
N ALA A 94 -1.19 1.55 10.74
CA ALA A 94 -1.51 0.94 12.03
C ALA A 94 -1.19 -0.56 12.05
N VAL A 95 -1.53 -1.30 10.99
CA VAL A 95 -1.20 -2.72 10.84
C VAL A 95 0.32 -2.94 10.78
N LEU A 96 1.06 -2.05 10.12
CA LEU A 96 2.52 -2.08 10.15
C LEU A 96 3.05 -1.89 11.57
N GLY A 97 2.46 -0.97 12.35
CA GLY A 97 2.78 -0.77 13.77
C GLY A 97 2.52 -2.02 14.62
N VAL A 98 1.41 -2.73 14.39
CA VAL A 98 1.12 -4.01 15.05
C VAL A 98 2.17 -5.05 14.71
N ARG A 99 2.56 -5.17 13.44
CA ARG A 99 3.60 -6.12 12.99
C ARG A 99 4.99 -5.79 13.52
N ALA A 100 5.29 -4.49 13.70
CA ALA A 100 6.52 -4.01 14.29
C ALA A 100 6.50 -3.96 15.83
N HIS A 101 5.36 -4.31 16.46
CA HIS A 101 5.13 -4.19 17.91
C HIS A 101 5.48 -2.81 18.49
N SER A 102 5.18 -1.74 17.75
CA SER A 102 5.57 -0.37 18.11
C SER A 102 4.48 0.65 17.78
N TYR A 103 4.00 1.34 18.81
CA TYR A 103 3.03 2.43 18.67
C TYR A 103 3.61 3.64 17.94
N LEU A 104 4.90 3.93 18.17
CA LEU A 104 5.58 5.02 17.48
C LEU A 104 5.63 4.72 15.97
N THR A 105 6.05 3.51 15.59
CA THR A 105 6.11 3.10 14.19
C THR A 105 4.72 3.15 13.55
N GLY A 106 3.68 2.70 14.26
CA GLY A 106 2.30 2.75 13.78
C GLY A 106 1.77 4.16 13.53
N THR A 107 2.01 5.09 14.47
CA THR A 107 1.56 6.49 14.33
C THR A 107 2.31 7.23 13.23
N THR A 108 3.63 7.08 13.16
CA THR A 108 4.44 7.68 12.08
C THR A 108 4.10 7.08 10.72
N ALA A 109 3.86 5.76 10.65
CA ALA A 109 3.47 5.10 9.41
C ALA A 109 2.06 5.49 8.98
N CYS A 110 1.12 5.67 9.92
CA CYS A 110 -0.22 6.13 9.59
C CYS A 110 -0.18 7.51 8.92
N LEU A 111 0.54 8.47 9.51
CA LEU A 111 0.67 9.81 8.93
C LEU A 111 1.45 9.77 7.60
N GLY A 112 2.59 9.07 7.56
CA GLY A 112 3.42 8.99 6.36
C GLY A 112 2.70 8.34 5.18
N LEU A 113 2.14 7.15 5.38
CA LEU A 113 1.42 6.42 4.34
C LEU A 113 0.08 7.08 4.00
N GLY A 114 -0.64 7.61 5.01
CA GLY A 114 -1.90 8.33 4.82
C GLY A 114 -1.73 9.58 3.95
N ILE A 115 -0.76 10.44 4.28
CA ILE A 115 -0.47 11.65 3.49
C ILE A 115 -0.02 11.28 2.08
N THR A 116 0.87 10.30 1.95
CA THR A 116 1.35 9.85 0.63
C THR A 116 0.22 9.31 -0.23
N ALA A 117 -0.69 8.53 0.35
CA ALA A 117 -1.85 7.99 -0.37
C ALA A 117 -2.84 9.10 -0.78
N ALA A 118 -3.10 10.07 0.10
CA ALA A 118 -3.94 11.22 -0.23
C ALA A 118 -3.33 12.05 -1.38
N LEU A 119 -2.02 12.33 -1.32
CA LEU A 119 -1.29 13.01 -2.40
C LEU A 119 -1.32 12.21 -3.70
N MET A 120 -1.25 10.88 -3.64
CA MET A 120 -1.36 10.03 -4.82
C MET A 120 -2.74 10.15 -5.48
N LYS A 121 -3.83 10.21 -4.68
CA LYS A 121 -5.19 10.44 -5.21
C LYS A 121 -5.34 11.84 -5.79
N ILE A 122 -4.82 12.87 -5.12
CA ILE A 122 -4.82 14.25 -5.63
C ILE A 122 -4.06 14.33 -6.95
N GLY A 123 -2.85 13.78 -7.00
CA GLY A 123 -2.03 13.75 -8.22
C GLY A 123 -2.71 13.01 -9.36
N ASN A 124 -3.43 11.91 -9.08
CA ASN A 124 -4.20 11.22 -10.10
C ASN A 124 -5.36 12.07 -10.64
N LYS A 125 -6.07 12.81 -9.76
CA LYS A 125 -7.14 13.72 -10.16
C LYS A 125 -6.66 14.93 -10.95
N GLU A 126 -5.57 15.54 -10.51
CA GLU A 126 -4.99 16.72 -11.15
C GLU A 126 -4.11 16.38 -12.36
N GLY A 127 -3.90 15.10 -12.64
CA GLY A 127 -3.11 14.63 -13.79
C GLY A 127 -1.60 14.87 -13.64
N TRP A 128 -1.08 14.90 -12.40
CA TRP A 128 0.34 15.03 -12.14
C TRP A 128 1.11 13.88 -12.77
N ARG A 129 2.14 14.20 -13.57
CA ARG A 129 3.00 13.21 -14.23
C ARG A 129 4.34 13.15 -13.50
N LEU A 130 4.50 12.17 -12.62
CA LEU A 130 5.77 11.90 -11.94
C LEU A 130 6.87 11.46 -12.90
N MET A 131 6.50 10.68 -13.92
CA MET A 131 7.37 10.28 -15.02
C MET A 131 6.60 10.51 -16.31
N GLY A 132 7.09 11.42 -17.14
CA GLY A 132 6.51 11.72 -18.44
C GLY A 132 7.61 11.97 -19.46
N PRO A 133 7.30 11.91 -20.77
CA PRO A 133 8.25 12.30 -21.79
C PRO A 133 8.72 13.73 -21.49
N PRO A 134 10.02 14.03 -21.66
CA PRO A 134 10.52 15.38 -21.46
C PRO A 134 9.71 16.33 -22.34
N LYS A 135 9.16 17.37 -21.72
CA LYS A 135 8.54 18.47 -22.46
C LYS A 135 9.67 19.42 -22.83
N LEU A 136 9.80 19.69 -24.13
CA LEU A 136 10.65 20.77 -24.68
C LEU A 136 10.05 22.13 -24.32
#